data_AF-F3B780-F1
#
_entry.id   AF-F3B780-F1
#
_cell.length_a   1.000
_cell.length_b   1.000
_cell.length_c   1.000
_cell.angle_alpha   90.00
_cell.angle_beta   90.00
_cell.angle_gamma   90.00
#
_symmetry.space_group_name_H-M   'P 1'
#
loop_
_entity.id
_entity.type
_entity.pdbx_description
1 polymer ?
#
loop_
_entity_poly.entity_id
_entity_poly.type
_entity_poly.pdbx_seq_one_letter_code
_entity_poly.pdbx_strand_id
1 'polypeptide(L)'
;MKKIFIAILFIFSISIMFACGFTGQERTVEQADIYINNLNENKSEVDELSESDIEALKWLIQTLNASHGGASNTIGNGGVLDTKEKQAEFLYTLNEVEYENILKESLEKYVVFENDKKLISSENAETVLKMAGAFDTTDVWQYLSKEDSFHMESEDMFALPVYAREGSENFIEFRDWTFIVGENGKLTVQYKTYSPALHGYIDRVKLRLHKNKKSIFGGYSADYMLSVPIEPEGTTFNQDEFCREENWGEYRKPLTMGDSIDDYIFSLDDSLYQMPFPLEELISNGWEYNGNLIEEEKRAEITLTKDGDEIFCICWYCKESRVPKWYVVSIKTGLIRENSNMDFELFSGRKRGDYAYDYREHGIYGFWDPLYGYGYGISVYAADDKTIQGFNIRYAPKYTNRIKRLNEIATDIKDEVSITENGYTKLERDISYKLTMYEEPIYVQIKSLDKVGWADDMDLIWVKRGEQEEIVEYIEYGMNYTLFIGENKEAAVEVVRIEDNTDNESEVVPIVENN
;
A
#
# COMPACT_ATOMS: atom_id res chain seq x y z
N MET A 1 -21.77 47.39 17.95
CA MET A 1 -21.42 47.26 16.52
C MET A 1 -19.91 47.41 16.30
N LYS A 2 -19.12 46.41 16.72
CA LYS A 2 -17.66 46.37 16.53
C LYS A 2 -17.13 44.93 16.43
N LYS A 3 -17.97 44.01 15.92
CA LYS A 3 -17.65 42.57 15.78
C LYS A 3 -17.97 41.96 14.40
N ILE A 4 -18.24 42.78 13.38
CA ILE A 4 -18.56 42.28 12.01
C ILE A 4 -17.49 42.68 10.97
N PHE A 5 -16.50 43.50 11.33
CA PHE A 5 -15.54 44.05 10.35
C PHE A 5 -14.19 43.31 10.22
N ILE A 6 -13.92 42.27 11.02
CA ILE A 6 -12.64 41.53 10.95
C ILE A 6 -12.74 40.30 10.04
N ALA A 7 -13.91 39.69 9.89
CA ALA A 7 -14.10 38.52 9.03
C ALA A 7 -14.02 38.84 7.53
N ILE A 8 -14.45 40.04 7.11
CA ILE A 8 -14.45 40.44 5.69
C ILE A 8 -13.03 40.84 5.21
N LEU A 9 -12.16 41.29 6.12
CA LEU A 9 -10.77 41.66 5.79
C LEU A 9 -9.83 40.45 5.69
N PHE A 10 -10.15 39.34 6.36
CA PHE A 10 -9.40 38.07 6.22
C PHE A 10 -9.78 37.32 4.93
N ILE A 11 -11.03 37.40 4.49
CA ILE A 11 -11.49 36.79 3.22
C ILE A 11 -10.92 37.55 2.00
N PHE A 12 -10.70 38.87 2.10
CA PHE A 12 -10.13 39.64 0.99
C PHE A 12 -8.60 39.59 0.88
N SER A 13 -7.88 39.17 1.93
CA SER A 13 -6.41 39.06 1.91
C SER A 13 -5.90 37.70 1.43
N ILE A 14 -6.73 36.64 1.53
CA ILE A 14 -6.46 35.34 0.89
C ILE A 14 -6.69 35.43 -0.64
N SER A 15 -7.67 36.21 -1.09
CA SER A 15 -7.99 36.36 -2.52
C SER A 15 -7.01 37.23 -3.31
N ILE A 16 -6.11 37.98 -2.66
CA ILE A 16 -5.13 38.85 -3.33
C ILE A 16 -3.72 38.21 -3.36
N MET A 17 -3.43 37.23 -2.50
CA MET A 17 -2.21 36.40 -2.64
C MET A 17 -2.34 35.29 -3.69
N PHE A 18 -3.56 34.97 -4.15
CA PHE A 18 -3.80 34.06 -5.29
C PHE A 18 -3.95 34.76 -6.65
N ALA A 19 -3.91 36.10 -6.72
CA ALA A 19 -4.21 36.85 -7.95
C ALA A 19 -3.01 37.58 -8.58
N CYS A 20 -1.80 37.47 -8.02
CA CYS A 20 -0.57 38.01 -8.63
C CYS A 20 0.51 36.93 -8.66
N GLY A 21 0.42 36.07 -9.67
CA GLY A 21 1.36 34.96 -9.92
C GLY A 21 0.97 34.09 -11.12
N PHE A 22 -0.28 34.19 -11.60
CA PHE A 22 -0.70 33.59 -12.87
C PHE A 22 -0.33 34.50 -14.05
N THR A 23 0.96 34.55 -14.38
CA THR A 23 1.35 34.72 -15.79
C THR A 23 1.52 33.35 -16.38
N GLY A 24 0.71 33.05 -17.38
CA GLY A 24 0.58 31.74 -18.01
C GLY A 24 1.91 31.05 -18.27
N GLN A 25 2.06 29.89 -17.64
CA GLN A 25 2.84 28.80 -18.16
C GLN A 25 1.85 27.63 -18.24
N GLU A 26 1.27 27.43 -19.43
CA GLU A 26 0.80 26.10 -19.79
C GLU A 26 2.00 25.17 -19.58
N ARG A 27 2.01 24.42 -18.47
CA ARG A 27 2.91 23.29 -18.31
C ARG A 27 2.31 22.14 -19.10
N THR A 28 2.37 22.23 -20.42
CA THR A 28 2.46 21.02 -21.24
C THR A 28 3.86 20.46 -20.98
N VAL A 29 3.98 19.59 -19.99
CA VAL A 29 5.14 18.71 -19.89
C VAL A 29 5.01 17.76 -21.06
N GLU A 30 5.80 17.96 -22.13
CA GLU A 30 5.93 16.97 -23.20
C GLU A 30 6.41 15.66 -22.57
N GLN A 31 5.51 14.68 -22.49
CA GLN A 31 5.83 13.33 -22.04
C GLN A 31 6.44 12.56 -23.21
N ALA A 32 7.63 11.99 -23.02
CA ALA A 32 8.29 11.19 -24.03
C ALA A 32 7.93 9.72 -23.85
N ASP A 33 7.17 9.16 -24.79
CA ASP A 33 6.91 7.72 -24.87
C ASP A 33 8.06 7.03 -25.62
N ILE A 34 8.60 5.93 -25.08
CA ILE A 34 9.70 5.18 -25.70
C ILE A 34 9.20 3.82 -26.20
N TYR A 35 9.38 3.57 -27.49
CA TYR A 35 9.04 2.30 -28.12
C TYR A 35 10.30 1.50 -28.47
N ILE A 36 10.40 0.25 -27.97
CA ILE A 36 11.57 -0.61 -28.14
C ILE A 36 11.15 -1.97 -28.74
N ASN A 37 11.71 -2.29 -29.91
CA ASN A 37 11.57 -3.59 -30.55
C ASN A 37 12.82 -4.43 -30.31
N ASN A 38 12.69 -5.54 -29.59
CA ASN A 38 13.77 -6.51 -29.43
C ASN A 38 13.69 -7.60 -30.51
N LEU A 39 14.40 -7.45 -31.63
CA LEU A 39 14.52 -8.53 -32.63
C LEU A 39 15.98 -8.72 -33.08
N ASN A 40 16.51 -9.89 -32.76
CA ASN A 40 17.55 -10.54 -33.56
C ASN A 40 16.99 -10.79 -34.97
N GLU A 41 17.85 -10.60 -35.97
CA GLU A 41 17.56 -10.66 -37.41
C GLU A 41 16.67 -11.84 -37.83
N ASN A 42 15.36 -11.61 -37.95
CA ASN A 42 14.49 -12.22 -38.94
C ASN A 42 13.17 -11.44 -39.02
N LYS A 43 12.94 -10.81 -40.18
CA LYS A 43 11.71 -10.07 -40.50
C LYS A 43 10.51 -11.02 -40.58
N SER A 44 9.81 -11.23 -39.47
CA SER A 44 8.36 -11.49 -39.51
C SER A 44 7.62 -10.16 -39.35
N GLU A 45 6.45 -10.00 -39.97
CA GLU A 45 5.55 -8.85 -39.78
C GLU A 45 5.37 -8.58 -38.27
N VAL A 46 6.04 -7.55 -37.76
CA VAL A 46 5.82 -7.04 -36.41
C VAL A 46 4.69 -6.04 -36.55
N ASP A 47 3.51 -6.36 -35.99
CA ASP A 47 2.40 -5.41 -35.89
C ASP A 47 2.88 -4.21 -35.04
N GLU A 48 3.23 -3.10 -35.67
CA GLU A 48 3.49 -1.83 -34.98
C GLU A 48 2.20 -1.37 -34.29
N LEU A 49 2.28 -0.97 -33.03
CA LEU A 49 1.15 -0.40 -32.28
C LEU A 49 0.76 0.95 -32.91
N SER A 50 -0.51 1.11 -33.27
CA SER A 50 -1.02 2.42 -33.69
C SER A 50 -1.20 3.37 -32.51
N GLU A 51 -1.33 4.68 -32.76
CA GLU A 51 -1.62 5.67 -31.71
C GLU A 51 -2.93 5.33 -30.98
N SER A 52 -3.96 4.88 -31.70
CA SER A 52 -5.22 4.42 -31.11
C SER A 52 -5.07 3.15 -30.26
N ASP A 53 -4.18 2.23 -30.65
CA ASP A 53 -3.87 1.05 -29.82
C ASP A 53 -3.20 1.48 -28.51
N ILE A 54 -2.28 2.44 -28.57
CA ILE A 54 -1.59 2.99 -27.39
C ILE A 54 -2.58 3.70 -26.47
N GLU A 55 -3.52 4.48 -27.01
CA GLU A 55 -4.54 5.18 -26.22
C GLU A 55 -5.47 4.18 -25.51
N ALA A 56 -5.96 3.17 -26.22
CA ALA A 56 -6.79 2.11 -25.64
C ALA A 56 -6.04 1.23 -24.62
N LEU A 57 -4.73 1.01 -24.84
CA LEU A 57 -3.85 0.35 -23.86
C LEU A 57 -3.67 1.22 -22.60
N LYS A 58 -3.42 2.53 -22.75
CA LYS A 58 -3.31 3.45 -21.61
C LYS A 58 -4.60 3.46 -20.78
N TRP A 59 -5.76 3.44 -21.43
CA TRP A 59 -7.06 3.30 -20.76
C TRP A 59 -7.13 2.02 -19.93
N LEU A 60 -6.87 0.84 -20.54
CA LEU A 60 -6.81 -0.43 -19.81
C LEU A 60 -5.88 -0.34 -18.59
N ILE A 61 -4.67 0.17 -18.78
CA ILE A 61 -3.65 0.21 -17.74
C ILE A 61 -4.09 1.11 -16.57
N GLN A 62 -4.74 2.22 -16.87
CA GLN A 62 -5.17 3.17 -15.86
C GLN A 62 -6.40 2.65 -15.10
N THR A 63 -7.37 2.03 -15.78
CA THR A 63 -8.48 1.32 -15.14
C THR A 63 -7.99 0.15 -14.30
N LEU A 64 -6.99 -0.60 -14.79
CA LEU A 64 -6.32 -1.64 -14.00
C LEU A 64 -5.66 -1.04 -12.76
N ASN A 65 -4.92 0.07 -12.87
CA ASN A 65 -4.30 0.69 -11.71
C ASN A 65 -5.34 1.09 -10.65
N ALA A 66 -6.44 1.72 -11.06
CA ALA A 66 -7.53 2.10 -10.16
C ALA A 66 -8.15 0.87 -9.45
N SER A 67 -8.42 -0.20 -10.22
CA SER A 67 -8.95 -1.46 -9.67
C SER A 67 -8.04 -2.20 -8.67
N HIS A 68 -6.75 -1.86 -8.65
CA HIS A 68 -5.78 -2.45 -7.74
C HIS A 68 -5.35 -1.50 -6.61
N GLY A 69 -5.84 -0.25 -6.61
CA GLY A 69 -5.57 0.75 -5.57
C GLY A 69 -6.36 0.54 -4.28
N GLY A 70 -7.63 0.14 -4.38
CA GLY A 70 -8.49 -0.15 -3.21
C GLY A 70 -8.27 -1.54 -2.59
N ALA A 71 -7.82 -2.51 -3.39
CA ALA A 71 -7.44 -3.85 -2.94
C ALA A 71 -5.94 -3.89 -2.71
N SER A 72 -5.49 -3.64 -1.47
CA SER A 72 -4.12 -3.50 -0.96
C SER A 72 -3.06 -4.57 -1.35
N ASN A 73 -2.94 -4.98 -2.61
CA ASN A 73 -2.07 -6.05 -3.14
C ASN A 73 -0.93 -5.51 -4.02
N THR A 74 -0.60 -4.22 -3.93
CA THR A 74 0.40 -3.56 -4.78
C THR A 74 1.85 -4.02 -4.59
N ILE A 75 2.09 -5.11 -3.85
CA ILE A 75 3.41 -5.74 -3.74
C ILE A 75 3.29 -7.20 -4.13
N GLY A 76 2.99 -7.35 -5.44
CA GLY A 76 2.78 -8.56 -6.27
C GLY A 76 1.51 -9.35 -5.93
N ASN A 77 1.08 -10.40 -6.64
CA ASN A 77 1.60 -11.30 -7.70
C ASN A 77 1.35 -10.77 -9.09
N GLY A 78 1.01 -9.50 -9.14
CA GLY A 78 0.43 -8.89 -10.32
C GLY A 78 -0.73 -9.66 -10.90
N GLY A 79 -1.46 -10.45 -10.11
CA GLY A 79 -2.69 -11.07 -10.58
C GLY A 79 -3.64 -9.97 -11.03
N VAL A 80 -4.03 -10.03 -12.31
CA VAL A 80 -4.90 -9.04 -12.93
C VAL A 80 -6.33 -9.54 -12.87
N LEU A 81 -7.19 -8.81 -12.16
CA LEU A 81 -8.62 -9.10 -12.07
C LEU A 81 -8.92 -10.55 -11.64
N ASP A 82 -8.10 -11.09 -10.75
CA ASP A 82 -8.15 -12.46 -10.23
C ASP A 82 -9.08 -12.64 -9.01
N THR A 83 -9.70 -11.55 -8.56
CA THR A 83 -10.67 -11.51 -7.46
C THR A 83 -11.91 -10.74 -7.88
N LYS A 84 -13.06 -11.09 -7.29
CA LYS A 84 -14.34 -10.40 -7.52
C LYS A 84 -14.28 -8.92 -7.15
N GLU A 85 -13.51 -8.55 -6.13
CA GLU A 85 -13.30 -7.16 -5.70
C GLU A 85 -12.53 -6.36 -6.78
N LYS A 86 -11.40 -6.88 -7.28
CA LYS A 86 -10.66 -6.23 -8.38
C LYS A 86 -11.52 -6.11 -9.64
N GLN A 87 -12.33 -7.12 -9.95
CA GLN A 87 -13.24 -7.09 -11.10
C GLN A 87 -14.37 -6.06 -10.92
N ALA A 88 -14.97 -5.97 -9.74
CA ALA A 88 -16.00 -4.98 -9.42
C ALA A 88 -15.43 -3.55 -9.54
N GLU A 89 -14.27 -3.29 -8.95
CA GLU A 89 -13.62 -1.97 -9.02
C GLU A 89 -13.20 -1.62 -10.46
N PHE A 90 -12.80 -2.60 -11.27
CA PHE A 90 -12.54 -2.39 -12.70
C PHE A 90 -13.79 -1.93 -13.44
N LEU A 91 -14.95 -2.55 -13.18
CA LEU A 91 -16.21 -2.12 -13.76
C LEU A 91 -16.64 -0.75 -13.25
N TYR A 92 -16.41 -0.48 -11.96
CA TYR A 92 -16.69 0.82 -11.33
C TYR A 92 -15.92 1.96 -12.01
N THR A 93 -14.66 1.71 -12.37
CA THR A 93 -13.73 2.70 -12.93
C THR A 93 -13.70 2.72 -14.47
N LEU A 94 -14.43 1.81 -15.12
CA LEU A 94 -14.45 1.67 -16.58
C LEU A 94 -15.00 2.92 -17.30
N ASN A 95 -15.96 3.61 -16.69
CA ASN A 95 -16.60 4.81 -17.24
C ASN A 95 -15.82 6.08 -16.85
N GLU A 96 -14.60 6.16 -17.39
CA GLU A 96 -13.64 7.23 -17.13
C GLU A 96 -13.84 8.42 -18.08
N VAL A 97 -14.03 9.62 -17.50
CA VAL A 97 -14.33 10.86 -18.23
C VAL A 97 -13.22 11.24 -19.20
N GLU A 98 -11.97 11.01 -18.82
CA GLU A 98 -10.76 11.31 -19.61
C GLU A 98 -10.68 10.50 -20.90
N TYR A 99 -11.39 9.37 -20.99
CA TYR A 99 -11.44 8.49 -22.15
C TYR A 99 -12.79 8.49 -22.89
N GLU A 100 -13.67 9.46 -22.59
CA GLU A 100 -15.00 9.54 -23.21
C GLU A 100 -14.96 9.57 -24.76
N ASN A 101 -13.87 10.08 -25.34
CA ASN A 101 -13.63 10.12 -26.78
C ASN A 101 -13.52 8.73 -27.42
N ILE A 102 -12.91 7.75 -26.75
CA ILE A 102 -12.73 6.38 -27.26
C ILE A 102 -13.70 5.37 -26.63
N LEU A 103 -14.27 5.71 -25.48
CA LEU A 103 -15.11 4.80 -24.68
C LEU A 103 -16.34 4.36 -25.47
N LYS A 104 -17.02 5.30 -26.12
CA LYS A 104 -18.23 4.98 -26.89
C LYS A 104 -17.96 4.02 -28.04
N GLU A 105 -16.90 4.27 -28.82
CA GLU A 105 -16.52 3.39 -29.93
C GLU A 105 -16.08 2.00 -29.44
N SER A 106 -15.37 1.96 -28.32
CA SER A 106 -14.86 0.70 -27.75
C SER A 106 -15.95 -0.16 -27.12
N LEU A 107 -16.95 0.47 -26.47
CA LEU A 107 -17.96 -0.24 -25.67
C LEU A 107 -19.36 -0.32 -26.31
N GLU A 108 -19.62 0.27 -27.48
CA GLU A 108 -20.96 0.31 -28.11
C GLU A 108 -21.65 -1.07 -28.25
N LYS A 109 -20.88 -2.15 -28.31
CA LYS A 109 -21.41 -3.53 -28.42
C LYS A 109 -21.74 -4.18 -27.08
N TYR A 110 -21.23 -3.62 -25.99
CA TYR A 110 -21.29 -4.21 -24.65
C TYR A 110 -22.08 -3.34 -23.66
N VAL A 111 -22.14 -2.03 -23.91
CA VAL A 111 -22.76 -1.04 -23.04
C VAL A 111 -23.90 -0.32 -23.77
N VAL A 112 -25.02 -0.17 -23.08
CA VAL A 112 -26.15 0.66 -23.53
C VAL A 112 -25.91 2.09 -23.08
N PHE A 113 -25.78 3.00 -24.05
CA PHE A 113 -25.60 4.44 -23.80
C PHE A 113 -26.96 5.13 -23.79
N GLU A 114 -27.45 5.44 -22.59
CA GLU A 114 -28.60 6.31 -22.36
C GLU A 114 -28.12 7.75 -22.10
N ASN A 115 -29.02 8.73 -22.16
CA ASN A 115 -28.64 10.16 -22.13
C ASN A 115 -27.72 10.53 -20.96
N ASP A 116 -27.91 9.92 -19.79
CA ASP A 116 -27.18 10.16 -18.55
C ASP A 116 -26.54 8.90 -17.95
N LYS A 117 -26.78 7.71 -18.53
CA LYS A 117 -26.33 6.43 -17.98
C LYS A 117 -25.62 5.57 -19.02
N LYS A 118 -24.67 4.78 -18.54
CA LYS A 118 -23.97 3.75 -19.31
C LYS A 118 -24.23 2.41 -18.63
N LEU A 119 -25.05 1.55 -19.23
CA LEU A 119 -25.53 0.33 -18.59
C LEU A 119 -24.86 -0.90 -19.19
N ILE A 120 -24.40 -1.82 -18.33
CA ILE A 120 -23.79 -3.08 -18.74
C ILE A 120 -24.56 -4.26 -18.15
N SER A 121 -24.76 -5.30 -18.95
CA SER A 121 -25.36 -6.56 -18.47
C SER A 121 -24.30 -7.47 -17.85
N SER A 122 -24.74 -8.45 -17.05
CA SER A 122 -23.84 -9.46 -16.46
C SER A 122 -22.97 -10.17 -17.51
N GLU A 123 -23.56 -10.63 -18.62
CA GLU A 123 -22.85 -11.32 -19.71
C GLU A 123 -21.83 -10.41 -20.41
N ASN A 124 -22.18 -9.14 -20.63
CA ASN A 124 -21.28 -8.19 -21.26
C ASN A 124 -20.15 -7.76 -20.32
N ALA A 125 -20.43 -7.65 -19.02
CA ALA A 125 -19.42 -7.36 -18.01
C ALA A 125 -18.37 -8.47 -17.93
N GLU A 126 -18.79 -9.74 -17.89
CA GLU A 126 -17.90 -10.90 -17.96
C GLU A 126 -17.03 -10.86 -19.24
N THR A 127 -17.64 -10.52 -20.38
CA THR A 127 -16.92 -10.42 -21.64
C THR A 127 -15.84 -9.33 -21.60
N VAL A 128 -16.16 -8.15 -21.09
CA VAL A 128 -15.22 -7.02 -20.97
C VAL A 128 -14.10 -7.34 -19.98
N LEU A 129 -14.41 -7.96 -18.84
CA LEU A 129 -13.41 -8.39 -17.85
C LEU A 129 -12.42 -9.40 -18.44
N LYS A 130 -12.90 -10.38 -19.21
CA LYS A 130 -12.04 -11.34 -19.92
C LYS A 130 -11.19 -10.68 -21.01
N MET A 131 -11.69 -9.62 -21.64
CA MET A 131 -10.88 -8.81 -22.57
C MET A 131 -9.80 -8.02 -21.85
N ALA A 132 -10.06 -7.56 -20.62
CA ALA A 132 -9.08 -6.84 -19.80
C ALA A 132 -7.98 -7.76 -19.23
N GLY A 133 -8.30 -9.03 -18.95
CA GLY A 133 -7.32 -10.00 -18.44
C GLY A 133 -7.83 -10.99 -17.39
N ALA A 134 -9.11 -10.91 -17.01
CA ALA A 134 -9.68 -11.83 -16.02
C ALA A 134 -9.70 -13.28 -16.56
N PHE A 135 -9.17 -14.22 -15.77
CA PHE A 135 -9.20 -15.65 -16.12
C PHE A 135 -10.57 -16.30 -15.84
N ASP A 136 -11.13 -15.99 -14.67
CA ASP A 136 -12.46 -16.40 -14.22
C ASP A 136 -13.20 -15.15 -13.71
N THR A 137 -14.51 -15.10 -13.89
CA THR A 137 -15.38 -13.97 -13.51
C THR A 137 -16.54 -14.42 -12.62
N THR A 138 -16.44 -15.63 -12.07
CA THR A 138 -17.46 -16.18 -11.18
C THR A 138 -17.55 -15.29 -9.92
N ASP A 139 -18.78 -15.01 -9.48
CA ASP A 139 -19.13 -14.24 -8.27
C ASP A 139 -19.03 -12.70 -8.31
N VAL A 140 -18.42 -12.06 -9.33
CA VAL A 140 -18.40 -10.58 -9.41
C VAL A 140 -19.80 -9.97 -9.42
N TRP A 141 -20.74 -10.60 -10.13
CA TRP A 141 -22.12 -10.10 -10.22
C TRP A 141 -22.87 -10.19 -8.88
N GLN A 142 -22.64 -11.28 -8.14
CA GLN A 142 -23.19 -11.45 -6.80
C GLN A 142 -22.60 -10.42 -5.84
N TYR A 143 -21.29 -10.15 -5.97
CA TYR A 143 -20.60 -9.12 -5.21
C TYR A 143 -21.20 -7.73 -5.48
N LEU A 144 -21.29 -7.30 -6.75
CA LEU A 144 -21.90 -6.03 -7.14
C LEU A 144 -23.34 -5.91 -6.64
N SER A 145 -24.13 -6.98 -6.76
CA SER A 145 -25.52 -6.98 -6.30
C SER A 145 -25.69 -6.79 -4.79
N LYS A 146 -24.64 -7.07 -4.00
CA LYS A 146 -24.65 -6.96 -2.54
C LYS A 146 -23.98 -5.66 -2.07
N GLU A 147 -22.76 -5.43 -2.51
CA GLU A 147 -21.91 -4.33 -2.04
C GLU A 147 -22.16 -3.03 -2.84
N ASP A 148 -22.46 -3.13 -4.13
CA ASP A 148 -22.69 -1.99 -5.04
C ASP A 148 -24.15 -1.93 -5.54
N SER A 149 -25.08 -2.43 -4.73
CA SER A 149 -26.50 -2.59 -5.09
C SER A 149 -27.18 -1.29 -5.52
N PHE A 150 -26.67 -0.13 -5.10
CA PHE A 150 -27.18 1.18 -5.45
C PHE A 150 -26.91 1.58 -6.92
N HIS A 151 -25.97 0.90 -7.58
CA HIS A 151 -25.69 1.02 -9.01
C HIS A 151 -26.42 -0.04 -9.86
N MET A 152 -27.14 -0.97 -9.23
CA MET A 152 -27.94 -1.96 -9.94
C MET A 152 -29.27 -1.34 -10.38
N GLU A 153 -29.49 -1.21 -11.69
CA GLU A 153 -30.77 -0.74 -12.25
C GLU A 153 -31.82 -1.86 -12.32
N SER A 154 -31.34 -3.11 -12.39
CA SER A 154 -32.15 -4.33 -12.30
C SER A 154 -31.26 -5.51 -11.91
N GLU A 155 -31.83 -6.71 -11.69
CA GLU A 155 -31.07 -7.92 -11.36
C GLU A 155 -29.93 -8.23 -12.34
N ASP A 156 -30.08 -7.84 -13.61
CA ASP A 156 -29.12 -8.15 -14.68
C ASP A 156 -28.46 -6.91 -15.31
N MET A 157 -28.67 -5.72 -14.76
CA MET A 157 -28.12 -4.46 -15.32
C MET A 157 -27.44 -3.61 -14.26
N PHE A 158 -26.18 -3.28 -14.50
CA PHE A 158 -25.36 -2.41 -13.66
C PHE A 158 -25.11 -1.07 -14.39
N ALA A 159 -25.32 0.04 -13.70
CA ALA A 159 -25.00 1.37 -14.19
C ALA A 159 -23.55 1.70 -13.87
N LEU A 160 -22.71 1.81 -14.92
CA LEU A 160 -21.30 2.16 -14.79
C LEU A 160 -21.17 3.57 -14.17
N PRO A 161 -20.61 3.70 -12.97
CA PRO A 161 -20.44 4.98 -12.28
C PRO A 161 -19.56 5.93 -13.09
N VAL A 162 -19.82 7.23 -13.01
CA VAL A 162 -18.92 8.21 -13.63
C VAL A 162 -17.66 8.28 -12.79
N TYR A 163 -16.53 7.94 -13.40
CA TYR A 163 -15.21 8.02 -12.79
C TYR A 163 -14.43 9.17 -13.43
N ALA A 164 -13.89 10.07 -12.60
CA ALA A 164 -13.03 11.15 -13.06
C ALA A 164 -11.76 11.11 -12.22
N ARG A 165 -10.62 10.91 -12.87
CA ARG A 165 -9.33 10.88 -12.19
C ARG A 165 -8.85 12.29 -11.90
N GLU A 166 -8.90 13.17 -12.91
CA GLU A 166 -8.56 14.58 -12.78
C GLU A 166 -9.55 15.26 -11.82
N GLY A 167 -9.00 15.89 -10.78
CA GLY A 167 -9.80 16.53 -9.73
C GLY A 167 -10.23 15.61 -8.58
N SER A 168 -9.86 14.32 -8.61
CA SER A 168 -9.94 13.46 -7.42
C SER A 168 -8.92 13.90 -6.36
N GLU A 169 -9.25 13.74 -5.08
CA GLU A 169 -8.35 14.09 -3.96
C GLU A 169 -7.04 13.29 -4.02
N ASN A 170 -7.10 12.06 -4.54
CA ASN A 170 -5.96 11.15 -4.70
C ASN A 170 -5.52 11.02 -6.18
N PHE A 171 -5.48 12.14 -6.91
CA PHE A 171 -5.06 12.15 -8.31
C PHE A 171 -3.70 11.46 -8.52
N ILE A 172 -3.64 10.53 -9.48
CA ILE A 172 -2.41 9.83 -9.87
C ILE A 172 -2.01 10.25 -11.28
N GLU A 173 -0.78 10.74 -11.44
CA GLU A 173 -0.18 11.02 -12.74
C GLU A 173 0.55 9.79 -13.26
N PHE A 174 0.40 9.49 -14.54
CA PHE A 174 1.09 8.40 -15.21
C PHE A 174 2.14 8.96 -16.17
N ARG A 175 3.41 8.57 -16.00
CA ARG A 175 4.54 9.13 -16.75
C ARG A 175 5.56 8.05 -17.14
N ASP A 176 6.53 8.44 -17.95
CA ASP A 176 7.70 7.63 -18.34
C ASP A 176 7.33 6.29 -19.00
N TRP A 177 6.34 6.31 -19.90
CA TRP A 177 5.86 5.10 -20.57
C TRP A 177 6.91 4.51 -21.50
N THR A 178 7.15 3.21 -21.36
CA THR A 178 8.00 2.41 -22.24
C THR A 178 7.24 1.17 -22.69
N PHE A 179 7.05 1.03 -24.01
CA PHE A 179 6.39 -0.11 -24.63
C PHE A 179 7.44 -1.02 -25.28
N ILE A 180 7.50 -2.26 -24.81
CA ILE A 180 8.51 -3.25 -25.21
C ILE A 180 7.78 -4.43 -25.86
N VAL A 181 7.87 -4.52 -27.18
CA VAL A 181 7.27 -5.64 -27.93
C VAL A 181 8.20 -6.86 -27.84
N GLY A 182 7.61 -7.97 -27.42
CA GLY A 182 8.26 -9.27 -27.36
C GLY A 182 7.75 -10.24 -28.42
N GLU A 183 8.36 -11.43 -28.46
CA GLU A 183 7.96 -12.48 -29.39
C GLU A 183 6.54 -13.00 -29.11
N ASN A 184 5.89 -13.54 -30.15
CA ASN A 184 4.58 -14.21 -30.08
C ASN A 184 3.45 -13.32 -29.54
N GLY A 185 3.46 -12.02 -29.85
CA GLY A 185 2.41 -11.09 -29.45
C GLY A 185 2.43 -10.74 -27.96
N LYS A 186 3.56 -10.96 -27.28
CA LYS A 186 3.78 -10.49 -25.91
C LYS A 186 4.13 -9.00 -25.92
N LEU A 187 3.58 -8.25 -24.99
CA LEU A 187 3.89 -6.83 -24.77
C LEU A 187 4.24 -6.63 -23.31
N THR A 188 5.29 -5.87 -23.03
CA THR A 188 5.59 -5.37 -21.69
C THR A 188 5.50 -3.86 -21.70
N VAL A 189 4.72 -3.30 -20.79
CA VAL A 189 4.63 -1.85 -20.59
C VAL A 189 5.23 -1.51 -19.23
N GLN A 190 6.13 -0.54 -19.22
CA GLN A 190 6.71 0.01 -17.99
C GLN A 190 6.34 1.48 -17.91
N TYR A 191 5.98 1.95 -16.73
CA TYR A 191 5.65 3.35 -16.49
C TYR A 191 5.85 3.68 -15.01
N LYS A 192 5.66 4.94 -14.66
CA LYS A 192 5.65 5.39 -13.27
C LYS A 192 4.33 6.06 -12.93
N THR A 193 3.86 5.81 -11.72
CA THR A 193 2.76 6.55 -11.10
C THR A 193 3.35 7.61 -10.17
N TYR A 194 2.72 8.77 -10.10
CA TYR A 194 3.06 9.82 -9.16
C TYR A 194 1.79 10.26 -8.45
N SER A 195 1.79 10.28 -7.12
CA SER A 195 0.69 10.82 -6.32
C SER A 195 1.12 12.16 -5.71
N PRO A 196 0.69 13.30 -6.27
CA PRO A 196 0.97 14.61 -5.67
C PRO A 196 0.36 14.78 -4.28
N ALA A 197 -0.78 14.11 -4.02
CA ALA A 197 -1.44 14.13 -2.72
C ALA A 197 -0.61 13.47 -1.62
N LEU A 198 0.20 12.46 -1.97
CA LEU A 198 1.12 11.76 -1.07
C LEU A 198 2.55 12.28 -1.26
N HIS A 199 2.69 13.61 -1.27
CA HIS A 199 3.98 14.32 -1.33
C HIS A 199 4.93 13.84 -2.45
N GLY A 200 4.36 13.39 -3.57
CA GLY A 200 5.12 12.90 -4.72
C GLY A 200 5.54 11.45 -4.60
N TYR A 201 4.82 10.62 -3.84
CA TYR A 201 4.94 9.16 -3.82
C TYR A 201 4.99 8.60 -5.25
N ILE A 202 5.96 7.72 -5.52
CA ILE A 202 6.23 7.19 -6.85
C ILE A 202 6.24 5.67 -6.81
N ASP A 203 5.44 5.04 -7.69
CA ASP A 203 5.68 3.64 -8.04
C ASP A 203 6.27 3.49 -9.42
N ARG A 204 7.12 2.48 -9.59
CA ARG A 204 7.44 1.90 -10.89
C ARG A 204 6.51 0.73 -11.15
N VAL A 205 5.75 0.81 -12.23
CA VAL A 205 4.82 -0.25 -12.63
C VAL A 205 5.35 -1.01 -13.85
N LYS A 206 5.18 -2.32 -13.83
CA LYS A 206 5.46 -3.22 -14.95
C LYS A 206 4.22 -4.07 -15.23
N LEU A 207 3.66 -3.90 -16.43
CA LEU A 207 2.57 -4.70 -16.95
C LEU A 207 3.08 -5.67 -18.03
N ARG A 208 2.63 -6.92 -18.03
CA ARG A 208 2.78 -7.87 -19.14
C ARG A 208 1.41 -8.15 -19.74
N LEU A 209 1.36 -8.22 -21.07
CA LEU A 209 0.16 -8.44 -21.85
C LEU A 209 0.42 -9.46 -22.95
N HIS A 210 -0.66 -10.09 -23.42
CA HIS A 210 -0.67 -10.94 -24.61
C HIS A 210 -1.67 -10.43 -25.65
N LYS A 211 -1.40 -10.74 -26.92
CA LYS A 211 -2.29 -10.37 -28.03
C LYS A 211 -3.62 -11.11 -27.91
N ASN A 212 -4.71 -10.35 -27.83
CA ASN A 212 -6.08 -10.84 -27.86
C ASN A 212 -6.89 -9.98 -28.86
N LYS A 213 -7.02 -10.46 -30.10
CA LYS A 213 -7.68 -9.70 -31.19
C LYS A 213 -9.15 -9.34 -30.92
N LYS A 214 -9.79 -9.97 -29.93
CA LYS A 214 -11.16 -9.65 -29.53
C LYS A 214 -11.22 -8.53 -28.49
N SER A 215 -10.11 -8.25 -27.82
CA SER A 215 -10.03 -7.22 -26.79
C SER A 215 -10.22 -5.83 -27.39
N ILE A 216 -11.05 -5.04 -26.73
CA ILE A 216 -11.28 -3.63 -27.03
C ILE A 216 -10.08 -2.74 -26.63
N PHE A 217 -9.13 -3.28 -25.86
CA PHE A 217 -7.98 -2.55 -25.34
C PHE A 217 -6.76 -2.70 -26.27
N GLY A 218 -6.85 -2.12 -27.47
CA GLY A 218 -5.78 -2.21 -28.48
C GLY A 218 -5.50 -3.63 -28.98
N GLY A 219 -6.44 -4.56 -28.77
CA GLY A 219 -6.27 -5.97 -29.07
C GLY A 219 -5.30 -6.71 -28.15
N TYR A 220 -5.17 -6.29 -26.89
CA TYR A 220 -4.38 -6.98 -25.85
C TYR A 220 -5.20 -7.24 -24.59
N SER A 221 -4.78 -8.24 -23.83
CA SER A 221 -5.28 -8.53 -22.49
C SER A 221 -4.10 -8.60 -21.52
N ALA A 222 -4.29 -8.12 -20.31
CA ALA A 222 -3.24 -8.09 -19.32
C ALA A 222 -3.08 -9.46 -18.63
N ASP A 223 -1.85 -9.90 -18.46
CA ASP A 223 -1.48 -11.14 -17.77
C ASP A 223 -1.03 -10.87 -16.34
N TYR A 224 -0.36 -9.72 -16.15
CA TYR A 224 0.39 -9.46 -14.93
C TYR A 224 0.65 -7.98 -14.72
N MET A 225 0.36 -7.41 -13.54
CA MET A 225 0.65 -6.01 -13.16
C MET A 225 1.41 -5.89 -11.83
N LEU A 226 2.68 -5.48 -11.85
CA LEU A 226 3.45 -5.24 -10.62
C LEU A 226 3.72 -3.76 -10.41
N SER A 227 3.30 -3.24 -9.27
CA SER A 227 3.73 -1.94 -8.74
C SER A 227 4.86 -2.13 -7.72
N VAL A 228 5.82 -1.21 -7.67
CA VAL A 228 6.89 -1.19 -6.66
C VAL A 228 7.20 0.27 -6.33
N PRO A 229 7.16 0.69 -5.05
CA PRO A 229 7.56 2.05 -4.69
C PRO A 229 9.03 2.29 -5.00
N ILE A 230 9.39 3.53 -5.34
CA ILE A 230 10.77 3.95 -5.62
C ILE A 230 11.05 5.34 -5.03
N GLU A 231 12.32 5.63 -4.73
CA GLU A 231 12.74 6.97 -4.32
C GLU A 231 12.63 7.99 -5.47
N PRO A 232 12.54 9.31 -5.17
CA PRO A 232 12.52 10.37 -6.19
C PRO A 232 13.66 10.33 -7.20
N GLU A 233 14.84 9.87 -6.79
CA GLU A 233 16.02 9.73 -7.66
C GLU A 233 15.94 8.51 -8.60
N GLY A 234 14.86 7.72 -8.52
CA GLY A 234 14.61 6.57 -9.38
C GLY A 234 15.31 5.29 -8.92
N THR A 235 15.96 5.32 -7.76
CA THR A 235 16.49 4.15 -7.07
C THR A 235 15.33 3.34 -6.51
N THR A 236 15.25 2.09 -6.95
CA THR A 236 14.46 1.09 -6.22
C THR A 236 15.16 0.84 -4.91
N PHE A 237 14.39 0.65 -3.85
CA PHE A 237 14.90 0.04 -2.63
C PHE A 237 15.78 -1.16 -3.00
N ASN A 238 17.01 -1.20 -2.50
CA ASN A 238 17.71 -2.48 -2.35
C ASN A 238 16.90 -3.26 -1.30
N GLN A 239 15.75 -3.79 -1.72
CA GLN A 239 15.05 -4.80 -0.95
C GLN A 239 16.06 -5.95 -0.90
N ASP A 240 16.54 -6.29 0.30
CA ASP A 240 17.18 -7.59 0.46
C ASP A 240 16.19 -8.60 -0.11
N GLU A 241 16.57 -9.29 -1.19
CA GLU A 241 15.68 -10.26 -1.83
C GLU A 241 15.18 -11.19 -0.74
N PHE A 242 13.85 -11.38 -0.67
CA PHE A 242 13.17 -12.17 0.35
C PHE A 242 13.76 -13.58 0.53
N CYS A 243 14.61 -14.05 -0.38
CA CYS A 243 15.14 -15.41 -0.40
C CYS A 243 16.68 -15.49 -0.26
N ARG A 244 17.37 -14.46 0.22
CA ARG A 244 18.83 -14.55 0.47
C ARG A 244 19.17 -15.54 1.59
N GLU A 245 20.19 -16.36 1.33
CA GLU A 245 20.65 -17.51 2.15
C GLU A 245 20.93 -17.23 3.63
N GLU A 246 21.20 -15.97 4.01
CA GLU A 246 21.61 -15.61 5.39
C GLU A 246 20.46 -15.04 6.25
N ASN A 247 19.34 -14.63 5.66
CA ASN A 247 18.25 -13.99 6.41
C ASN A 247 17.25 -15.00 7.01
N TRP A 248 17.21 -16.22 6.47
CA TRP A 248 16.18 -17.21 6.80
C TRP A 248 16.83 -18.54 7.17
N GLY A 249 17.10 -18.72 8.47
CA GLY A 249 17.40 -20.05 9.00
C GLY A 249 16.22 -21.02 8.82
N GLU A 250 16.35 -22.25 9.32
CA GLU A 250 15.19 -23.15 9.40
C GLU A 250 14.06 -22.47 10.20
N TYR A 251 12.88 -22.37 9.60
CA TYR A 251 11.70 -21.81 10.26
C TYR A 251 11.45 -22.52 11.58
N ARG A 252 11.18 -21.74 12.63
CA ARG A 252 10.80 -22.26 13.95
C ARG A 252 9.45 -21.66 14.30
N LYS A 253 8.48 -22.53 14.56
CA LYS A 253 7.17 -22.10 15.03
C LYS A 253 7.32 -21.32 16.34
N PRO A 254 6.74 -20.12 16.47
CA PRO A 254 6.78 -19.35 17.70
C PRO A 254 6.07 -20.11 18.84
N LEU A 255 6.60 -19.98 20.06
CA LEU A 255 6.06 -20.62 21.27
C LEU A 255 5.13 -19.70 22.07
N THR A 256 5.28 -18.39 21.89
CA THR A 256 4.54 -17.33 22.57
C THR A 256 4.21 -16.25 21.55
N MET A 257 3.24 -15.40 21.87
CA MET A 257 3.09 -14.12 21.18
C MET A 257 4.38 -13.30 21.31
N GLY A 258 4.65 -12.47 20.30
CA GLY A 258 5.71 -11.47 20.36
C GLY A 258 5.29 -10.30 21.23
N ASP A 259 6.27 -9.60 21.78
CA ASP A 259 6.06 -8.39 22.60
C ASP A 259 6.07 -7.13 21.72
N SER A 260 6.54 -7.22 20.47
CA SER A 260 6.60 -6.12 19.52
C SER A 260 6.00 -6.48 18.17
N ILE A 261 5.47 -5.47 17.49
CA ILE A 261 4.99 -5.60 16.10
C ILE A 261 6.08 -6.02 15.11
N ASP A 262 7.33 -5.67 15.39
CA ASP A 262 8.50 -6.03 14.59
C ASP A 262 8.83 -7.55 14.65
N ASP A 263 8.19 -8.28 15.57
CA ASP A 263 8.30 -9.74 15.65
C ASP A 263 7.48 -10.44 14.57
N TYR A 264 6.44 -9.78 14.05
CA TYR A 264 5.44 -10.32 13.12
C TYR A 264 4.86 -11.67 13.58
N ILE A 265 4.64 -11.85 14.88
CA ILE A 265 4.00 -13.03 15.45
C ILE A 265 2.51 -12.75 15.63
N PHE A 266 1.68 -13.68 15.15
CA PHE A 266 0.22 -13.61 15.27
C PHE A 266 -0.37 -15.00 15.46
N SER A 267 -1.57 -15.07 16.02
CA SER A 267 -2.37 -16.29 16.04
C SER A 267 -3.49 -16.22 15.00
N LEU A 268 -3.74 -17.36 14.36
CA LEU A 268 -4.87 -17.58 13.47
C LEU A 268 -5.38 -19.00 13.75
N ASP A 269 -6.65 -19.10 14.14
CA ASP A 269 -7.32 -20.38 14.43
C ASP A 269 -6.50 -21.26 15.41
N ASP A 270 -6.23 -20.69 16.59
CA ASP A 270 -5.45 -21.27 17.69
C ASP A 270 -3.99 -21.66 17.35
N SER A 271 -3.49 -21.30 16.16
CA SER A 271 -2.12 -21.57 15.73
C SER A 271 -1.30 -20.29 15.66
N LEU A 272 -0.12 -20.30 16.27
CA LEU A 272 0.84 -19.21 16.18
C LEU A 272 1.71 -19.31 14.93
N TYR A 273 1.91 -18.18 14.27
CA TYR A 273 2.74 -18.00 13.08
C TYR A 273 3.70 -16.83 13.30
N GLN A 274 4.83 -16.85 12.61
CA GLN A 274 5.79 -15.74 12.56
C GLN A 274 6.10 -15.45 11.11
N MET A 275 5.88 -14.23 10.62
CA MET A 275 6.18 -13.92 9.24
C MET A 275 7.68 -13.78 8.98
N PRO A 276 8.13 -14.16 7.78
CA PRO A 276 7.48 -15.06 6.83
C PRO A 276 7.58 -16.51 7.31
N PHE A 277 6.59 -17.33 6.97
CA PHE A 277 6.57 -18.76 7.34
C PHE A 277 6.30 -19.67 6.13
N PRO A 278 6.72 -20.94 6.17
CA PRO A 278 6.45 -21.89 5.09
C PRO A 278 4.95 -22.11 4.89
N LEU A 279 4.48 -22.13 3.64
CA LEU A 279 3.07 -22.37 3.31
C LEU A 279 2.55 -23.68 3.91
N GLU A 280 3.41 -24.68 4.08
CA GLU A 280 3.06 -25.96 4.69
C GLU A 280 2.54 -25.83 6.13
N GLU A 281 2.89 -24.77 6.85
CA GLU A 281 2.33 -24.51 8.18
C GLU A 281 0.82 -24.24 8.12
N LEU A 282 0.32 -23.48 7.14
CA LEU A 282 -1.14 -23.29 6.96
C LEU A 282 -1.81 -24.60 6.54
N ILE A 283 -1.22 -25.31 5.57
CA ILE A 283 -1.76 -26.59 5.07
C ILE A 283 -1.85 -27.62 6.20
N SER A 284 -0.83 -27.72 7.06
CA SER A 284 -0.82 -28.64 8.20
C SER A 284 -1.87 -28.31 9.27
N ASN A 285 -2.31 -27.04 9.35
CA ASN A 285 -3.38 -26.57 10.23
C ASN A 285 -4.77 -26.59 9.55
N GLY A 286 -4.91 -27.27 8.41
CA GLY A 286 -6.20 -27.57 7.77
C GLY A 286 -6.69 -26.54 6.76
N TRP A 287 -5.87 -25.56 6.38
CA TRP A 287 -6.18 -24.69 5.25
C TRP A 287 -5.93 -25.41 3.92
N GLU A 288 -6.86 -25.27 2.98
CA GLU A 288 -6.81 -25.96 1.69
C GLU A 288 -6.51 -25.00 0.55
N TYR A 289 -5.60 -25.37 -0.35
CA TYR A 289 -5.35 -24.67 -1.61
C TYR A 289 -5.58 -25.64 -2.77
N ASN A 290 -6.51 -25.28 -3.67
CA ASN A 290 -6.95 -26.13 -4.78
C ASN A 290 -6.26 -25.80 -6.12
N GLY A 291 -5.36 -24.82 -6.13
CA GLY A 291 -4.59 -24.45 -7.32
C GLY A 291 -3.24 -25.16 -7.42
N ASN A 292 -2.46 -24.80 -8.44
CA ASN A 292 -1.09 -25.26 -8.61
C ASN A 292 -0.11 -24.11 -8.41
N LEU A 293 0.99 -24.37 -7.70
CA LEU A 293 2.09 -23.43 -7.57
C LEU A 293 3.16 -23.74 -8.63
N ILE A 294 3.62 -22.71 -9.34
CA ILE A 294 4.63 -22.83 -10.40
C ILE A 294 5.92 -22.18 -9.90
N GLU A 295 6.93 -23.00 -9.59
CA GLU A 295 8.19 -22.55 -8.98
C GLU A 295 8.94 -21.53 -9.84
N GLU A 296 8.83 -21.64 -11.16
CA GLU A 296 9.45 -20.73 -12.13
C GLU A 296 8.96 -19.28 -12.01
N GLU A 297 7.72 -19.09 -11.58
CA GLU A 297 7.12 -17.77 -11.37
C GLU A 297 7.68 -17.07 -10.11
N LYS A 298 8.37 -17.83 -9.25
CA LYS A 298 8.96 -17.39 -7.96
C LYS A 298 7.97 -16.81 -6.96
N ARG A 299 6.69 -16.65 -7.33
CA ARG A 299 5.71 -15.88 -6.60
C ARG A 299 4.28 -16.36 -6.92
N ALA A 300 3.41 -16.41 -5.92
CA ALA A 300 2.00 -16.79 -6.04
C ALA A 300 1.09 -15.86 -5.21
N GLU A 301 -0.06 -15.46 -5.74
CA GLU A 301 -1.24 -14.97 -4.99
C GLU A 301 -2.18 -16.17 -4.92
N ILE A 302 -2.57 -16.58 -3.72
CA ILE A 302 -3.43 -17.74 -3.51
C ILE A 302 -4.53 -17.42 -2.52
N THR A 303 -5.69 -18.02 -2.71
CA THR A 303 -6.76 -18.07 -1.72
C THR A 303 -6.75 -19.46 -1.09
N LEU A 304 -6.68 -19.52 0.23
CA LEU A 304 -6.89 -20.75 0.98
C LEU A 304 -8.26 -20.73 1.65
N THR A 305 -8.89 -21.89 1.73
CA THR A 305 -10.21 -22.06 2.35
C THR A 305 -10.16 -23.04 3.51
N LYS A 306 -10.94 -22.77 4.56
CA LYS A 306 -11.18 -23.69 5.67
C LYS A 306 -12.59 -23.45 6.22
N ASP A 307 -13.40 -24.50 6.29
CA ASP A 307 -14.77 -24.45 6.84
C ASP A 307 -15.68 -23.33 6.29
N GLY A 308 -15.44 -22.88 5.05
CA GLY A 308 -16.17 -21.80 4.38
C GLY A 308 -15.60 -20.39 4.58
N ASP A 309 -14.56 -20.26 5.39
CA ASP A 309 -13.74 -19.05 5.54
C ASP A 309 -12.61 -19.01 4.51
N GLU A 310 -12.18 -17.80 4.17
CA GLU A 310 -11.16 -17.52 3.16
C GLU A 310 -10.04 -16.66 3.74
N ILE A 311 -8.80 -17.03 3.42
CA ILE A 311 -7.63 -16.17 3.58
C ILE A 311 -6.93 -16.00 2.23
N PHE A 312 -6.37 -14.82 2.02
CA PHE A 312 -5.62 -14.45 0.82
C PHE A 312 -4.15 -14.35 1.19
N CYS A 313 -3.30 -15.11 0.52
CA CYS A 313 -1.87 -15.15 0.78
C CYS A 313 -1.06 -14.73 -0.44
N ILE A 314 0.05 -14.04 -0.16
CA ILE A 314 1.15 -13.89 -1.10
C ILE A 314 2.25 -14.86 -0.67
N CYS A 315 2.66 -15.71 -1.60
CA CYS A 315 3.75 -16.67 -1.40
C CYS A 315 4.93 -16.37 -2.33
N TRP A 316 6.16 -16.53 -1.82
CA TRP A 316 7.40 -16.42 -2.59
C TRP A 316 8.15 -17.75 -2.54
N TYR A 317 8.65 -18.20 -3.69
CA TYR A 317 9.45 -19.43 -3.77
C TYR A 317 10.94 -19.11 -3.56
N CYS A 318 11.48 -19.55 -2.43
CA CYS A 318 12.86 -19.29 -2.06
C CYS A 318 13.79 -20.42 -2.48
N LYS A 319 14.16 -20.40 -3.76
CA LYS A 319 15.03 -21.40 -4.40
C LYS A 319 16.45 -21.47 -3.82
N GLU A 320 16.97 -20.34 -3.34
CA GLU A 320 18.32 -20.23 -2.78
C GLU A 320 18.39 -20.70 -1.33
N SER A 321 17.25 -20.99 -0.67
CA SER A 321 17.24 -21.62 0.65
C SER A 321 17.84 -23.03 0.62
N ARG A 322 18.45 -23.46 1.73
CA ARG A 322 18.88 -24.86 1.95
C ARG A 322 17.75 -25.87 1.73
N VAL A 323 16.50 -25.45 1.94
CA VAL A 323 15.29 -26.22 1.62
C VAL A 323 14.38 -25.32 0.80
N PRO A 324 14.41 -25.41 -0.55
CA PRO A 324 13.54 -24.65 -1.41
C PRO A 324 12.07 -24.89 -1.07
N LYS A 325 11.34 -23.83 -0.73
CA LYS A 325 9.94 -23.86 -0.31
C LYS A 325 9.22 -22.58 -0.68
N TRP A 326 7.90 -22.64 -0.65
CA TRP A 326 7.02 -21.48 -0.70
C TRP A 326 6.85 -20.88 0.69
N TYR A 327 7.19 -19.60 0.84
CA TYR A 327 7.00 -18.85 2.06
C TYR A 327 5.84 -17.88 1.90
N VAL A 328 4.93 -17.86 2.85
CA VAL A 328 3.91 -16.83 3.00
C VAL A 328 4.60 -15.57 3.50
N VAL A 329 4.50 -14.50 2.73
CA VAL A 329 5.07 -13.17 3.06
C VAL A 329 3.98 -12.10 3.18
N SER A 330 2.73 -12.44 2.86
CA SER A 330 1.56 -11.63 3.18
C SER A 330 0.36 -12.54 3.42
N ILE A 331 -0.48 -12.17 4.37
CA ILE A 331 -1.76 -12.83 4.64
C ILE A 331 -2.82 -11.77 4.91
N LYS A 332 -4.01 -11.97 4.35
CA LYS A 332 -5.18 -11.14 4.57
C LYS A 332 -6.38 -12.04 4.86
N THR A 333 -7.15 -11.73 5.91
CA THR A 333 -8.44 -12.39 6.13
C THR A 333 -9.45 -11.88 5.12
N GLY A 334 -10.31 -12.76 4.60
CA GLY A 334 -11.48 -12.33 3.83
C GLY A 334 -12.52 -11.60 4.67
N LEU A 335 -13.62 -11.21 4.01
CA LEU A 335 -14.80 -10.68 4.69
C LEU A 335 -15.31 -11.75 5.66
N ILE A 336 -15.02 -11.54 6.94
CA ILE A 336 -15.40 -12.50 7.97
C ILE A 336 -16.92 -12.48 8.11
N ARG A 337 -17.56 -13.62 7.78
CA ARG A 337 -19.01 -13.75 7.84
C ARG A 337 -19.49 -13.70 9.29
N GLU A 338 -20.74 -13.29 9.50
CA GLU A 338 -21.36 -13.29 10.85
C GLU A 338 -21.28 -14.67 11.54
N ASN A 339 -21.27 -15.75 10.75
CA ASN A 339 -21.16 -17.13 11.21
C ASN A 339 -19.75 -17.73 11.08
N SER A 340 -18.74 -16.92 10.76
CA SER A 340 -17.35 -17.38 10.71
C SER A 340 -16.84 -17.68 12.12
N ASN A 341 -16.19 -18.83 12.27
CA ASN A 341 -15.53 -19.24 13.51
C ASN A 341 -14.04 -18.87 13.50
N MET A 342 -13.53 -18.19 12.47
CA MET A 342 -12.14 -17.77 12.41
C MET A 342 -11.84 -16.76 13.52
N ASP A 343 -10.97 -17.18 14.44
CA ASP A 343 -10.41 -16.35 15.50
C ASP A 343 -8.96 -15.98 15.18
N PHE A 344 -8.54 -14.81 15.66
CA PHE A 344 -7.18 -14.34 15.52
C PHE A 344 -6.78 -13.42 16.67
N GLU A 345 -5.48 -13.39 16.94
CA GLU A 345 -4.86 -12.48 17.88
C GLU A 345 -3.62 -11.87 17.23
N LEU A 346 -3.59 -10.54 17.17
CA LEU A 346 -2.45 -9.76 16.72
C LEU A 346 -1.60 -9.33 17.93
N PHE A 347 -0.49 -8.64 17.64
CA PHE A 347 0.37 -8.00 18.64
C PHE A 347 -0.44 -7.17 19.66
N SER A 348 0.13 -7.05 20.87
CA SER A 348 -0.50 -6.36 22.01
C SER A 348 -1.89 -6.90 22.40
N GLY A 349 -2.22 -8.13 21.97
CA GLY A 349 -3.45 -8.83 22.32
C GLY A 349 -4.70 -8.37 21.58
N ARG A 350 -4.57 -7.64 20.44
CA ARG A 350 -5.72 -7.19 19.65
C ARG A 350 -6.41 -8.37 18.94
N LYS A 351 -7.72 -8.47 19.11
CA LYS A 351 -8.54 -9.60 18.63
C LYS A 351 -9.74 -9.12 17.81
N ARG A 352 -10.40 -10.08 17.17
CA ARG A 352 -11.72 -9.85 16.55
C ARG A 352 -12.71 -9.33 17.60
N GLY A 353 -13.46 -8.29 17.25
CA GLY A 353 -14.45 -7.64 18.12
C GLY A 353 -13.89 -6.56 19.03
N ASP A 354 -12.57 -6.43 19.16
CA ASP A 354 -11.96 -5.30 19.87
C ASP A 354 -12.20 -4.00 19.10
N TYR A 355 -12.09 -2.86 19.80
CA TYR A 355 -12.19 -1.55 19.17
C TYR A 355 -10.91 -1.26 18.37
N ALA A 356 -11.04 -0.98 17.07
CA ALA A 356 -9.90 -0.79 16.19
C ALA A 356 -9.12 0.49 16.48
N TYR A 357 -9.80 1.54 16.94
CA TYR A 357 -9.28 2.92 17.03
C TYR A 357 -8.74 3.24 18.44
N ASP A 358 -7.82 2.43 18.95
CA ASP A 358 -6.98 2.82 20.11
C ASP A 358 -5.61 3.29 19.58
N TYR A 359 -5.23 4.53 19.88
CA TYR A 359 -4.07 5.26 19.35
C TYR A 359 -2.73 4.87 19.98
N ARG A 360 -2.73 3.90 20.89
CA ARG A 360 -1.52 3.43 21.57
C ARG A 360 -0.58 2.71 20.61
N GLU A 361 0.72 2.84 20.89
CA GLU A 361 1.92 2.17 20.33
C GLU A 361 2.03 2.19 18.80
N HIS A 362 0.99 1.90 18.01
CA HIS A 362 1.09 1.55 16.60
C HIS A 362 -0.04 2.09 15.71
N GLY A 363 -0.56 3.29 15.99
CA GLY A 363 -1.51 3.97 15.10
C GLY A 363 -2.92 3.37 15.08
N ILE A 364 -3.83 4.05 14.40
CA ILE A 364 -5.28 3.76 14.42
C ILE A 364 -5.61 2.48 13.66
N TYR A 365 -4.96 2.30 12.52
CA TYR A 365 -5.31 1.29 11.53
C TYR A 365 -4.33 0.12 11.55
N GLY A 366 -3.32 0.18 12.41
CA GLY A 366 -2.18 -0.71 12.49
C GLY A 366 -0.87 0.00 12.13
N PHE A 367 0.18 -0.79 11.92
CA PHE A 367 1.54 -0.32 11.71
C PHE A 367 1.96 -0.47 10.26
N TRP A 368 2.65 0.54 9.76
CA TRP A 368 3.28 0.53 8.46
C TRP A 368 4.79 0.64 8.61
N ASP A 369 5.56 -0.22 7.94
CA ASP A 369 7.02 -0.16 8.03
C ASP A 369 7.54 1.06 7.25
N PRO A 370 8.18 2.04 7.92
CA PRO A 370 8.64 3.29 7.28
C PRO A 370 9.66 3.07 6.15
N LEU A 371 10.38 1.94 6.16
CA LEU A 371 11.35 1.64 5.12
C LEU A 371 10.73 1.14 3.82
N TYR A 372 9.45 0.77 3.86
CA TYR A 372 8.79 0.11 2.73
C TYR A 372 7.44 0.72 2.34
N GLY A 373 6.89 1.64 3.14
CA GLY A 373 5.71 2.45 2.83
C GLY A 373 4.37 1.76 3.10
N TYR A 374 3.27 2.41 2.64
CA TYR A 374 1.84 2.10 2.88
C TYR A 374 1.33 0.72 2.40
N GLY A 375 2.20 -0.26 2.20
CA GLY A 375 1.84 -1.62 1.82
C GLY A 375 2.46 -2.70 2.69
N TYR A 376 3.36 -2.37 3.61
CA TYR A 376 4.06 -3.33 4.47
C TYR A 376 3.84 -3.03 5.94
N GLY A 377 3.69 -4.07 6.75
CA GLY A 377 3.32 -3.96 8.15
C GLY A 377 2.04 -4.74 8.43
N ILE A 378 1.23 -4.25 9.36
CA ILE A 378 0.02 -4.90 9.84
C ILE A 378 -1.10 -3.88 9.86
N SER A 379 -2.25 -4.23 9.27
CA SER A 379 -3.45 -3.41 9.37
C SER A 379 -4.67 -4.24 9.75
N VAL A 380 -5.67 -3.56 10.31
CA VAL A 380 -6.97 -4.17 10.68
C VAL A 380 -8.09 -3.59 9.83
N TYR A 381 -9.08 -4.44 9.56
CA TYR A 381 -10.34 -4.02 8.95
C TYR A 381 -11.38 -3.87 10.06
N ALA A 382 -12.07 -2.74 10.10
CA ALA A 382 -13.09 -2.46 11.10
C ALA A 382 -14.48 -2.34 10.45
N ALA A 383 -15.52 -2.71 11.19
CA ALA A 383 -16.91 -2.41 10.83
C ALA A 383 -17.23 -0.92 11.08
N ASP A 384 -18.43 -0.48 10.68
CA ASP A 384 -18.91 0.90 10.87
C ASP A 384 -18.90 1.33 12.35
N ASP A 385 -19.11 0.38 13.26
CA ASP A 385 -19.04 0.59 14.71
C ASP A 385 -17.61 0.55 15.27
N LYS A 386 -16.62 0.49 14.37
CA LYS A 386 -15.18 0.48 14.64
C LYS A 386 -14.68 -0.80 15.31
N THR A 387 -15.46 -1.88 15.30
CA THR A 387 -15.00 -3.18 15.80
C THR A 387 -14.12 -3.89 14.77
N ILE A 388 -13.02 -4.47 15.22
CA ILE A 388 -12.09 -5.24 14.38
C ILE A 388 -12.82 -6.47 13.84
N GLN A 389 -12.86 -6.59 12.51
CA GLN A 389 -13.45 -7.71 11.78
C GLN A 389 -12.42 -8.57 11.07
N GLY A 390 -11.20 -8.10 10.86
CA GLY A 390 -10.17 -8.85 10.13
C GLY A 390 -8.84 -8.12 10.12
N PHE A 391 -7.87 -8.68 9.42
CA PHE A 391 -6.53 -8.11 9.34
C PHE A 391 -5.81 -8.41 8.02
N ASN A 392 -4.75 -7.64 7.78
CA ASN A 392 -3.75 -7.87 6.75
C ASN A 392 -2.36 -7.72 7.38
N ILE A 393 -1.50 -8.69 7.15
CA ILE A 393 -0.08 -8.60 7.46
C ILE A 393 0.68 -8.73 6.15
N ARG A 394 1.59 -7.79 5.88
CA ARG A 394 2.61 -7.93 4.83
C ARG A 394 3.99 -7.75 5.43
N TYR A 395 4.79 -8.80 5.31
CA TYR A 395 6.12 -8.86 5.88
C TYR A 395 7.07 -7.88 5.19
N ALA A 396 7.63 -6.94 5.96
CA ALA A 396 8.73 -6.08 5.54
C ALA A 396 10.07 -6.82 5.77
N PRO A 397 10.86 -7.10 4.71
CA PRO A 397 12.20 -7.67 4.89
C PRO A 397 13.06 -6.85 5.87
N LYS A 398 13.81 -7.53 6.73
CA LYS A 398 14.73 -6.82 7.64
C LYS A 398 16.00 -6.44 6.88
N TYR A 399 16.28 -5.14 6.81
CA TYR A 399 17.57 -4.63 6.32
C TYR A 399 18.72 -5.11 7.21
N THR A 400 19.83 -5.51 6.59
CA THR A 400 21.07 -5.88 7.31
C THR A 400 21.51 -4.82 8.33
N ASN A 401 21.32 -3.52 8.01
CA ASN A 401 21.49 -2.43 8.96
C ASN A 401 20.32 -1.44 8.86
N ARG A 402 19.21 -1.78 9.54
CA ARG A 402 17.97 -1.00 9.57
C ARG A 402 18.17 0.43 10.06
N ILE A 403 18.90 0.62 11.17
CA ILE A 403 19.16 1.95 11.75
C ILE A 403 19.91 2.85 10.77
N LYS A 404 20.94 2.32 10.11
CA LYS A 404 21.65 3.06 9.07
C LYS A 404 20.70 3.50 7.96
N ARG A 405 19.85 2.59 7.48
CA ARG A 405 18.89 2.89 6.42
C ARG A 405 17.85 3.93 6.84
N LEU A 406 17.30 3.82 8.05
CA LEU A 406 16.40 4.82 8.62
C LEU A 406 17.07 6.19 8.72
N ASN A 407 18.35 6.24 9.13
CA ASN A 407 19.12 7.48 9.14
C ASN A 407 19.36 8.09 7.74
N GLU A 408 19.46 7.27 6.68
CA GLU A 408 19.62 7.75 5.30
C GLU A 408 18.36 8.46 4.80
N ILE A 409 17.18 7.95 5.15
CA ILE A 409 15.87 8.52 4.75
C ILE A 409 15.32 9.53 5.76
N ALA A 410 15.92 9.65 6.95
CA ALA A 410 15.56 10.68 7.92
C ALA A 410 16.11 12.05 7.52
N THR A 411 15.40 13.11 7.92
CA THR A 411 15.86 14.49 7.80
C THR A 411 17.19 14.70 8.54
N ASP A 412 18.04 15.56 7.97
CA ASP A 412 19.36 15.85 8.54
C ASP A 412 19.24 16.58 9.88
N ILE A 413 20.19 16.33 10.78
CA ILE A 413 20.24 16.99 12.10
C ILE A 413 20.38 18.50 11.92
N LYS A 414 19.49 19.26 12.57
CA LYS A 414 19.47 20.73 12.54
C LYS A 414 20.38 21.35 13.58
N ASP A 415 20.41 20.77 14.79
CA ASP A 415 21.18 21.28 15.93
C ASP A 415 21.44 20.19 16.99
N GLU A 416 22.33 20.47 17.94
CA GLU A 416 22.55 19.66 19.15
C GLU A 416 22.39 20.52 20.42
N VAL A 417 21.54 20.07 21.34
CA VAL A 417 21.24 20.75 22.60
C VAL A 417 21.62 19.87 23.79
N SER A 418 22.37 20.41 24.75
CA SER A 418 22.69 19.67 25.99
C SER A 418 21.64 19.91 27.07
N ILE A 419 21.17 18.82 27.67
CA ILE A 419 20.30 18.84 28.85
C ILE A 419 21.13 18.41 30.07
N THR A 420 21.13 19.26 31.10
CA THR A 420 21.96 19.11 32.31
C THR A 420 21.13 18.90 33.58
N GLU A 421 19.81 19.08 33.53
CA GLU A 421 18.91 19.07 34.68
C GLU A 421 17.69 18.20 34.43
N ASN A 422 17.01 17.82 35.52
CA ASN A 422 15.75 17.07 35.49
C ASN A 422 14.58 17.98 35.08
N GLY A 423 13.44 17.37 34.74
CA GLY A 423 12.21 18.08 34.41
C GLY A 423 11.70 17.80 33.00
N TYR A 424 10.92 18.74 32.46
CA TYR A 424 10.26 18.60 31.16
C TYR A 424 10.93 19.48 30.11
N THR A 425 11.26 18.88 28.97
CA THR A 425 11.82 19.58 27.81
C THR A 425 10.99 19.26 26.58
N LYS A 426 10.45 20.29 25.92
CA LYS A 426 9.81 20.11 24.61
C LYS A 426 10.89 19.72 23.59
N LEU A 427 10.68 18.61 22.91
CA LEU A 427 11.55 18.17 21.82
C LEU A 427 11.05 18.73 20.49
N GLU A 428 11.99 19.21 19.69
CA GLU A 428 11.77 19.57 18.30
C GLU A 428 12.34 18.48 17.39
N ARG A 429 11.70 18.30 16.23
CA ARG A 429 12.15 17.35 15.21
C ARG A 429 13.52 17.72 14.67
N ASP A 430 14.33 16.69 14.50
CA ASP A 430 15.67 16.71 13.93
C ASP A 430 16.70 17.49 14.76
N ILE A 431 16.40 17.74 16.05
CA ILE A 431 17.38 18.23 17.03
C ILE A 431 17.89 17.05 17.87
N SER A 432 19.21 16.97 18.03
CA SER A 432 19.87 15.99 18.89
C SER A 432 19.94 16.50 20.33
N TYR A 433 19.31 15.82 21.27
CA TYR A 433 19.33 16.19 22.69
C TYR A 433 20.30 15.31 23.46
N LYS A 434 21.38 15.92 23.95
CA LYS A 434 22.44 15.23 24.71
C LYS A 434 22.19 15.34 26.21
N LEU A 435 21.84 14.22 26.83
CA LEU A 435 21.59 14.07 28.25
C LEU A 435 22.91 13.86 28.99
N THR A 436 23.43 14.93 29.60
CA THR A 436 24.78 14.95 30.21
C THR A 436 24.80 14.57 31.69
N MET A 437 23.64 14.36 32.31
CA MET A 437 23.49 13.96 33.71
C MET A 437 23.75 12.47 33.97
N TYR A 438 23.88 11.66 32.91
CA TYR A 438 24.25 10.24 32.96
C TYR A 438 25.78 10.09 32.89
N GLU A 439 26.31 8.99 33.46
CA GLU A 439 27.76 8.73 33.46
C GLU A 439 28.32 8.66 32.03
N GLU A 440 27.59 7.97 31.14
CA GLU A 440 27.77 8.06 29.70
C GLU A 440 26.62 8.89 29.12
N PRO A 441 26.91 9.93 28.30
CA PRO A 441 25.86 10.75 27.72
C PRO A 441 24.89 9.92 26.86
N ILE A 442 23.60 10.15 27.07
CA ILE A 442 22.54 9.55 26.24
C ILE A 442 22.09 10.61 25.24
N TYR A 443 21.95 10.24 23.98
CA TYR A 443 21.40 11.09 22.94
C TYR A 443 19.97 10.65 22.64
N VAL A 444 19.05 11.60 22.59
CA VAL A 444 17.65 11.39 22.20
C VAL A 444 17.35 12.29 21.01
N GLN A 445 16.76 11.75 19.96
CA GLN A 445 16.37 12.51 18.77
C GLN A 445 15.00 12.04 18.29
N ILE A 446 14.14 13.00 17.96
CA ILE A 446 12.96 12.76 17.14
C ILE A 446 13.38 12.99 15.68
N LYS A 447 13.40 11.94 14.87
CA LYS A 447 13.81 12.00 13.45
C LYS A 447 12.58 11.97 12.56
N SER A 448 12.41 12.97 11.70
CA SER A 448 11.34 12.96 10.71
C SER A 448 11.77 12.25 9.43
N LEU A 449 10.85 11.50 8.79
CA LEU A 449 11.14 10.65 7.63
C LEU A 449 10.71 11.28 6.29
N ASP A 450 10.63 12.61 6.25
CA ASP A 450 10.14 13.44 5.14
C ASP A 450 10.95 13.35 3.83
N LYS A 451 12.13 12.69 3.80
CA LYS A 451 12.91 12.55 2.54
C LYS A 451 12.23 11.61 1.54
N VAL A 452 11.26 10.81 1.98
CA VAL A 452 10.53 9.86 1.15
C VAL A 452 9.02 10.01 1.34
N GLY A 453 8.27 10.09 0.24
CA GLY A 453 6.84 10.43 0.27
C GLY A 453 5.91 9.35 0.84
N TRP A 454 6.41 8.19 1.26
CA TRP A 454 5.60 7.15 1.91
C TRP A 454 5.77 7.09 3.44
N ALA A 455 6.69 7.88 3.99
CA ALA A 455 6.97 7.94 5.42
C ALA A 455 6.94 9.38 5.93
N ASP A 456 6.38 10.30 5.16
CA ASP A 456 6.28 11.73 5.48
C ASP A 456 5.47 12.01 6.75
N ASP A 457 4.48 11.17 7.05
CA ASP A 457 3.69 11.25 8.28
C ASP A 457 4.34 10.50 9.47
N MET A 458 5.57 10.01 9.32
CA MET A 458 6.26 9.21 10.33
C MET A 458 7.47 9.90 10.95
N ASP A 459 7.57 9.80 12.27
CA ASP A 459 8.76 10.14 13.04
C ASP A 459 9.35 8.89 13.72
N LEU A 460 10.62 8.95 14.10
CA LEU A 460 11.31 7.94 14.90
C LEU A 460 11.81 8.53 16.21
N ILE A 461 11.63 7.80 17.31
CA ILE A 461 12.36 8.07 18.55
C ILE A 461 13.67 7.28 18.50
N TRP A 462 14.75 7.97 18.19
CA TRP A 462 16.09 7.39 18.15
C TRP A 462 16.86 7.72 19.42
N VAL A 463 17.52 6.70 19.98
CA VAL A 463 18.33 6.82 21.18
C VAL A 463 19.72 6.24 20.94
N LYS A 464 20.74 6.93 21.45
CA LYS A 464 22.12 6.44 21.44
C LYS A 464 22.77 6.51 22.80
N ARG A 465 23.40 5.41 23.20
CA ARG A 465 24.15 5.24 24.45
C ARG A 465 25.54 4.71 24.11
N GLY A 466 26.56 5.56 24.23
CA GLY A 466 27.90 5.22 23.75
C GLY A 466 27.90 4.87 22.26
N GLU A 467 28.26 3.63 21.93
CA GLU A 467 28.24 3.10 20.55
C GLU A 467 26.92 2.43 20.16
N GLN A 468 26.04 2.13 21.14
CA GLN A 468 24.77 1.47 20.89
C GLN A 468 23.73 2.48 20.42
N GLU A 469 23.09 2.17 19.30
CA GLU A 469 21.98 2.94 18.73
C GLU A 469 20.73 2.07 18.70
N GLU A 470 19.58 2.70 18.94
CA GLU A 470 18.28 2.04 19.03
C GLU A 470 17.19 2.95 18.45
N ILE A 471 16.20 2.32 17.82
CA ILE A 471 14.92 2.95 17.50
C ILE A 471 13.95 2.44 18.56
N VAL A 472 13.51 3.33 19.44
CA VAL A 472 12.67 2.97 20.58
C VAL A 472 11.21 2.87 20.16
N GLU A 473 10.76 3.76 19.27
CA GLU A 473 9.38 3.75 18.78
C GLU A 473 9.25 4.42 17.41
N TYR A 474 8.25 3.97 16.64
CA TYR A 474 7.80 4.57 15.39
C TYR A 474 6.52 5.36 15.65
N ILE A 475 6.51 6.64 15.29
CA ILE A 475 5.39 7.54 15.59
C ILE A 475 4.73 8.00 14.30
N GLU A 476 3.56 7.46 14.00
CA GLU A 476 2.67 7.97 12.96
C GLU A 476 1.90 9.20 13.47
N TYR A 477 1.77 10.23 12.62
CA TYR A 477 1.01 11.46 12.91
C TYR A 477 1.41 12.17 14.20
N GLY A 478 2.70 12.15 14.54
CA GLY A 478 3.20 12.88 15.71
C GLY A 478 2.86 14.38 15.63
N MET A 479 2.44 14.96 16.75
CA MET A 479 2.15 16.40 16.84
C MET A 479 3.15 17.09 17.79
N ASN A 480 3.29 16.58 19.02
CA ASN A 480 4.20 17.13 20.02
C ASN A 480 4.97 16.02 20.75
N TYR A 481 6.18 16.36 21.17
CA TYR A 481 7.09 15.49 21.90
C TYR A 481 7.63 16.21 23.13
N THR A 482 7.53 15.59 24.29
CA THR A 482 8.09 16.13 25.54
C THR A 482 8.95 15.09 26.22
N LEU A 483 10.24 15.39 26.40
CA LEU A 483 11.11 14.58 27.23
C LEU A 483 10.86 14.90 28.70
N PHE A 484 10.58 13.87 29.48
CA PHE A 484 10.55 13.90 30.94
C PHE A 484 11.81 13.23 31.50
N ILE A 485 12.43 13.85 32.51
CA ILE A 485 13.52 13.25 33.30
C ILE A 485 13.16 13.38 34.78
N GLY A 486 12.96 12.24 35.45
CA GLY A 486 12.60 12.13 36.85
C GLY A 486 13.76 12.38 37.82
N GLU A 487 13.45 12.56 39.10
CA GLU A 487 14.46 12.75 40.16
C GLU A 487 15.40 11.55 40.31
N ASN A 488 14.89 10.36 40.04
CA ASN A 488 15.61 9.09 39.99
C ASN A 488 16.40 8.87 38.68
N LYS A 489 16.42 9.85 37.76
CA LYS A 489 17.00 9.72 36.41
C LYS A 489 16.31 8.67 35.52
N GLU A 490 15.05 8.34 35.78
CA GLU A 490 14.21 7.73 34.75
C GLU A 490 13.92 8.78 33.69
N ALA A 491 13.89 8.37 32.41
CA ALA A 491 13.59 9.26 31.31
C ALA A 491 12.59 8.61 30.37
N ALA A 492 11.65 9.41 29.86
CA ALA A 492 10.64 8.97 28.90
C ALA A 492 10.29 10.12 27.95
N VAL A 493 9.82 9.77 26.75
CA VAL A 493 9.25 10.74 25.81
C VAL A 493 7.74 10.58 25.83
N GLU A 494 7.05 11.66 26.19
CA GLU A 494 5.62 11.79 26.01
C GLU A 494 5.31 12.21 24.57
N VAL A 495 4.45 11.45 23.91
CA VAL A 495 4.03 11.65 22.53
C VAL A 495 2.56 12.05 22.50
N VAL A 496 2.26 13.12 21.76
CA VAL A 496 0.89 13.52 21.40
C VAL A 496 0.76 13.48 19.88
N ARG A 497 -0.25 12.79 19.37
CA ARG A 497 -0.55 12.63 17.93
C ARG A 497 -1.62 13.62 17.48
N ILE A 498 -1.70 13.88 16.17
CA ILE A 498 -2.65 14.85 15.57
C ILE A 498 -4.11 14.50 15.90
N GLU A 499 -4.41 13.22 15.95
CA GLU A 499 -5.76 12.71 16.15
C GLU A 499 -6.09 12.38 17.62
N ASP A 500 -5.16 12.65 18.55
CA ASP A 500 -5.46 12.55 19.97
C ASP A 500 -6.51 13.60 20.34
N ASN A 501 -7.65 13.11 20.85
CA ASN A 501 -8.63 14.00 21.47
C ASN A 501 -8.04 14.59 22.75
N THR A 502 -8.59 15.71 23.22
CA THR A 502 -8.16 16.37 24.47
C THR A 502 -8.27 15.50 25.72
N ASP A 503 -8.98 14.38 25.63
CA ASP A 503 -9.22 13.43 26.72
C ASP A 503 -8.32 12.18 26.64
N ASN A 504 -7.52 12.01 25.58
CA ASN A 504 -6.59 10.88 25.46
C ASN A 504 -5.35 11.14 26.33
N GLU A 505 -4.91 10.12 27.07
CA GLU A 505 -3.60 10.17 27.76
C GLU A 505 -2.48 10.07 26.72
N SER A 506 -1.46 10.93 26.85
CA SER A 506 -0.26 10.87 26.01
C SER A 506 0.38 9.49 26.11
N GLU A 507 0.91 8.99 25.01
CA GLU A 507 1.75 7.80 25.03
C GLU A 507 3.09 8.13 25.68
N VAL A 508 3.54 7.26 26.60
CA VAL A 508 4.80 7.43 27.32
C VAL A 508 5.76 6.35 26.86
N VAL A 509 6.77 6.76 26.09
CA VAL A 509 7.79 5.87 25.56
C VAL A 509 9.02 5.91 26.49
N PRO A 510 9.32 4.82 27.23
CA PRO A 510 10.44 4.80 28.15
C PRO A 510 11.78 4.87 27.42
N ILE A 511 12.66 5.79 27.85
CA ILE A 511 14.03 5.90 27.37
C ILE A 511 15.00 5.29 28.38
N VAL A 512 14.84 5.54 29.67
CA VAL A 512 15.68 4.95 30.72
C VAL A 512 14.77 4.48 31.85
N GLU A 513 14.83 3.19 32.14
CA GLU A 513 14.18 2.56 33.28
C GLU A 513 15.24 2.20 34.32
N ASN A 514 14.95 2.43 35.61
CA ASN A 514 15.74 1.88 36.69
C ASN A 514 15.14 0.52 37.10
N ASN A 515 15.95 -0.54 37.06
CA ASN A 515 15.59 -1.86 37.59
C ASN A 515 15.44 -1.88 39.11
#